data_AF-A0A2G8T8M8-F1
#
_entry.id   AF-A0A2G8T8M8-F1
#
_cell.length_a   1.000
_cell.length_b   1.000
_cell.length_c   1.000
_cell.angle_alpha   90.00
_cell.angle_beta   90.00
_cell.angle_gamma   90.00
#
_symmetry.space_group_name_H-M   'P 1'
#
loop_
_entity.id
_entity.type
_entity.pdbx_description
1 polymer ?
#
loop_
_entity_poly.entity_id
_entity_poly.type
_entity_poly.pdbx_seq_one_letter_code
_entity_poly.pdbx_strand_id
1 'polypeptide(L)'
;MLKRFSAFVKNATSRFRRIASSIGGNLTPKDLHGEAWLAAEDISQKRGHSIDFADTADQELVLNRVYWSAKGERDWRLVSAYSIDDDREGATPWADRLAAPISATPLEILMQREATERSDSAIAASYSQAAAYNVALTNFNNDRPSLCVHLLITGGTLDHRMNRAFEVVRAQESLFHGHAVIDRDFTPLAGQHRVPIAVVHLESGQAELQF
;
A
#
# COMPACT_ATOMS: atom_id res chain seq x y z
N MET A 1 24.91 44.30 30.10
CA MET A 1 24.81 43.32 29.00
C MET A 1 23.37 42.83 28.78
N LEU A 2 22.72 42.17 29.75
CA LEU A 2 21.35 41.63 29.62
C LEU A 2 20.28 42.63 29.15
N LYS A 3 20.28 43.86 29.69
CA LYS A 3 19.33 44.92 29.25
C LYS A 3 19.50 45.27 27.76
N ARG A 4 20.75 45.40 27.28
CA ARG A 4 21.06 45.71 25.88
C ARG A 4 20.68 44.55 24.95
N PHE A 5 20.94 43.31 25.39
CA PHE A 5 20.51 42.12 24.66
C PHE A 5 18.98 42.03 24.55
N SER A 6 18.26 42.28 25.65
CA SER A 6 16.79 42.25 25.62
C SER A 6 16.21 43.31 24.68
N ALA A 7 16.85 44.49 24.58
CA ALA A 7 16.47 45.53 23.63
C ALA A 7 16.77 45.11 22.18
N PHE A 8 17.94 44.51 21.93
CA PHE A 8 18.29 43.93 20.64
C PHE A 8 17.27 42.88 20.19
N VAL A 9 16.92 41.92 21.05
CA VAL A 9 15.94 40.87 20.75
C VAL A 9 14.58 41.46 20.40
N LYS A 10 14.10 42.44 21.18
CA LYS A 10 12.84 43.14 20.90
C LYS A 10 12.88 43.88 19.56
N ASN A 11 13.96 44.58 19.27
CA ASN A 11 14.09 45.36 18.04
C ASN A 11 14.30 44.47 16.80
N ALA A 12 14.98 43.33 16.95
CA ALA A 12 15.28 42.38 15.88
C ALA A 12 14.23 41.27 15.71
N THR A 13 13.09 41.34 16.40
CA THR A 13 12.04 40.29 16.35
C THR A 13 11.56 39.98 14.93
N SER A 14 11.43 40.99 14.07
CA SER A 14 11.07 40.79 12.65
C SER A 14 12.15 40.05 11.86
N ARG A 15 13.42 40.29 12.18
CA ARG A 15 14.58 39.62 11.57
C ARG A 15 14.68 38.17 12.02
N PHE A 16 14.49 37.90 13.31
CA PHE A 16 14.41 36.52 13.83
C PHE A 16 13.25 35.74 13.22
N ARG A 17 12.08 36.38 13.07
CA ARG A 17 10.95 35.77 12.36
C ARG A 17 11.30 35.43 10.91
N ARG A 18 11.99 36.33 10.21
CA ARG A 18 12.46 36.09 8.84
C ARG A 18 13.43 34.92 8.76
N ILE A 19 14.40 34.85 9.68
CA ILE A 19 15.34 33.73 9.78
C ILE A 19 14.58 32.42 10.00
N ALA A 20 13.73 32.35 11.03
CA ALA A 20 12.90 31.18 11.33
C ALA A 20 12.08 30.73 10.11
N SER A 21 11.41 31.67 9.42
CA SER A 21 10.63 31.35 8.22
C SER A 21 11.48 30.87 7.04
N SER A 22 12.71 31.38 6.89
CA SER A 22 13.60 31.00 5.79
C SER A 22 14.20 29.62 5.97
N ILE A 23 14.38 29.21 7.22
CA ILE A 23 14.91 27.89 7.57
C ILE A 23 13.78 26.86 7.50
N GLY A 24 12.53 27.22 7.80
CA GLY A 24 11.40 26.30 7.72
C GLY A 24 11.43 25.22 8.82
N GLY A 25 10.28 24.59 9.07
CA GLY A 25 10.08 23.66 10.19
C GLY A 25 9.49 24.34 11.44
N ASN A 26 9.56 23.65 12.58
CA ASN A 26 8.98 24.07 13.87
C ASN A 26 9.83 25.08 14.66
N LEU A 27 10.81 25.72 14.02
CA LEU A 27 11.71 26.64 14.71
C LEU A 27 10.97 27.96 15.01
N THR A 28 10.82 28.29 16.29
CA THR A 28 10.16 29.53 16.69
C THR A 28 11.16 30.68 16.82
N PRO A 29 10.73 31.94 16.66
CA PRO A 29 11.62 33.08 16.88
C PRO A 29 12.22 33.12 18.29
N LYS A 30 11.54 32.54 19.29
CA LYS A 30 12.02 32.46 20.67
C LYS A 30 13.21 31.51 20.81
N ASP A 31 13.23 30.42 20.06
CA ASP A 31 14.33 29.44 20.07
C ASP A 31 15.62 30.10 19.57
N LEU A 32 15.50 31.00 18.59
CA LEU A 32 16.63 31.78 18.06
C LEU A 32 17.21 32.81 19.05
N HIS A 33 16.51 33.15 20.13
CA HIS A 33 17.07 34.07 21.13
C HIS A 33 18.20 33.42 21.93
N GLY A 34 18.06 32.13 22.26
CA GLY A 34 19.12 31.37 22.94
C GLY A 34 20.36 31.28 22.06
N GLU A 35 20.15 30.93 20.78
CA GLU A 35 21.21 30.89 19.78
C GLU A 35 21.90 32.24 19.59
N ALA A 36 21.16 33.34 19.59
CA ALA A 36 21.75 34.67 19.48
C ALA A 36 22.66 35.02 20.66
N TRP A 37 22.33 34.54 21.87
CA TRP A 37 23.18 34.73 23.05
C TRP A 37 24.47 33.92 22.94
N LEU A 38 24.36 32.64 22.57
CA LEU A 38 25.52 31.75 22.36
C LEU A 38 26.41 32.25 21.21
N ALA A 39 25.82 32.72 20.12
CA ALA A 39 26.53 33.29 18.99
C ALA A 39 27.32 34.55 19.39
N ALA A 40 26.76 35.41 20.23
CA ALA A 40 27.46 36.59 20.71
C ALA A 40 28.66 36.24 21.59
N GLU A 41 28.54 35.20 22.41
CA GLU A 41 29.65 34.69 23.23
C GLU A 41 30.75 34.03 22.37
N ASP A 42 30.39 33.24 21.36
CA ASP A 42 31.36 32.65 20.43
C ASP A 42 32.12 33.72 19.62
N ILE A 43 31.44 34.79 19.20
CA ILE A 43 32.09 35.91 18.49
C ILE A 43 32.98 36.72 19.44
N SER A 44 32.54 36.96 20.68
CA SER A 44 33.32 37.73 21.65
C SER A 44 34.63 37.02 22.01
N GLN A 45 34.59 35.69 22.17
CA GLN A 45 35.76 34.85 22.41
C GLN A 45 36.74 34.88 21.24
N LYS A 46 36.24 34.81 20.00
CA LYS A 46 37.09 34.84 18.79
C LYS A 46 37.76 36.19 18.54
N ARG A 47 37.06 37.29 18.81
CA ARG A 47 37.60 38.65 18.62
C ARG A 47 38.42 39.15 19.81
N GLY A 48 38.26 38.54 20.99
CA GLY A 48 38.92 38.99 22.23
C GLY A 48 38.31 40.25 22.83
N HIS A 49 37.13 40.68 22.38
CA HIS A 49 36.39 41.80 22.95
C HIS A 49 34.88 41.53 22.93
N SER A 50 34.15 42.13 23.87
CA SER A 50 32.69 41.97 23.99
C SER A 50 31.97 42.52 22.75
N ILE A 51 30.89 41.85 22.37
CA ILE A 51 29.89 42.34 21.42
C ILE A 51 29.15 43.53 22.04
N ASP A 52 28.97 44.62 21.28
CA ASP A 52 28.05 45.69 21.66
C ASP A 52 26.72 45.55 20.92
N PHE A 53 25.69 45.11 21.64
CA PHE A 53 24.34 45.01 21.11
C PHE A 53 23.67 46.37 20.80
N ALA A 54 24.32 47.51 21.08
CA ALA A 54 23.88 48.81 20.61
C ALA A 54 24.40 49.16 19.21
N ASP A 55 25.51 48.54 18.77
CA ASP A 55 26.10 48.76 17.46
C ASP A 55 25.43 47.87 16.40
N THR A 56 25.08 48.48 15.27
CA THR A 56 24.42 47.79 14.16
C THR A 56 25.32 46.77 13.48
N ALA A 57 26.64 47.01 13.41
CA ALA A 57 27.54 46.07 12.74
C ALA A 57 27.70 44.78 13.56
N ASP A 58 27.87 44.91 14.88
CA ASP A 58 27.91 43.78 15.79
C ASP A 58 26.59 43.00 15.84
N GLN A 59 25.43 43.69 15.80
CA GLN A 59 24.12 43.03 15.68
C GLN A 59 24.02 42.18 14.41
N GLU A 60 24.53 42.67 13.29
CA GLU A 60 24.47 41.98 12.00
C GLU A 60 25.37 40.75 11.97
N LEU A 61 26.53 40.79 12.64
CA LEU A 61 27.39 39.63 12.82
C LEU A 61 26.71 38.52 13.62
N VAL A 62 26.04 38.88 14.72
CA VAL A 62 25.28 37.91 15.54
C VAL A 62 24.16 37.28 14.71
N LEU A 63 23.37 38.08 14.00
CA LEU A 63 22.26 37.58 13.16
C LEU A 63 22.76 36.66 12.04
N ASN A 64 23.86 37.01 11.38
CA ASN A 64 24.46 36.15 10.36
C ASN A 64 24.96 34.84 10.94
N ARG A 65 25.60 34.85 12.12
CA ARG A 65 26.08 33.65 12.79
C ARG A 65 24.92 32.72 13.16
N VAL A 66 23.83 33.27 13.70
CA VAL A 66 22.60 32.53 14.03
C VAL A 66 22.00 31.89 12.78
N TYR A 67 21.89 32.63 11.68
CA TYR A 67 21.36 32.08 10.43
C TYR A 67 22.16 30.88 9.93
N TRP A 68 23.50 30.96 9.94
CA TRP A 68 24.35 29.87 9.47
C TRP A 68 24.37 28.66 10.42
N SER A 69 24.34 28.88 11.73
CA SER A 69 24.22 27.79 12.72
C SER A 69 22.90 27.05 12.55
N ALA A 70 21.78 27.77 12.55
CA ALA A 70 20.46 27.17 12.41
C ALA A 70 20.25 26.52 11.03
N LYS A 71 20.93 27.00 9.98
CA LYS A 71 20.97 26.34 8.67
C LYS A 71 21.84 25.08 8.65
N GLY A 72 22.94 25.04 9.42
CA GLY A 72 23.86 23.91 9.50
C GLY A 72 23.33 22.74 10.34
N GLU A 73 22.59 23.04 11.42
CA GLU A 73 21.93 22.05 12.27
C GLU A 73 20.68 21.43 11.64
N ARG A 74 20.23 21.99 10.52
CA ARG A 74 19.09 21.50 9.77
C ARG A 74 19.42 20.15 9.13
N ASP A 75 18.81 19.08 9.64
CA ASP A 75 18.74 17.83 8.88
C ASP A 75 17.80 18.04 7.68
N TRP A 76 18.40 18.08 6.49
CA TRP A 76 17.68 18.25 5.23
C TRP A 76 16.62 17.18 5.00
N ARG A 77 16.76 16.00 5.63
CA ARG A 77 15.78 14.91 5.55
C ARG A 77 14.47 15.23 6.27
N LEU A 78 14.53 16.05 7.33
CA LEU A 78 13.38 16.39 8.17
C LEU A 78 12.61 17.61 7.67
N VAL A 79 13.10 18.28 6.62
CA VAL A 79 12.49 19.50 6.06
C VAL A 79 11.11 19.26 5.48
N SER A 80 10.94 18.08 4.87
CA SER A 80 9.67 17.67 4.30
C SER A 80 8.91 16.72 5.22
N ALA A 81 9.41 16.48 6.44
CA ALA A 81 8.73 15.63 7.39
C ALA A 81 7.50 16.36 7.93
N TYR A 82 6.36 15.68 7.89
CA TYR A 82 5.13 16.17 8.49
C TYR A 82 5.08 15.73 9.95
N SER A 83 4.74 16.65 10.86
CA SER A 83 4.58 16.30 12.27
C SER A 83 3.33 15.43 12.42
N ILE A 84 3.47 14.26 13.06
CA ILE A 84 2.34 13.37 13.31
C ILE A 84 1.36 14.03 14.30
N ASP A 85 1.88 14.83 15.21
CA ASP A 85 1.14 15.55 16.25
C ASP A 85 0.81 17.01 15.87
N ASP A 86 0.75 17.32 14.57
CA ASP A 86 0.40 18.68 14.12
C ASP A 86 -1.07 19.01 14.49
N ASP A 87 -1.25 19.85 15.51
CA ASP A 87 -2.53 20.26 16.08
C ASP A 87 -3.08 21.56 15.47
N ARG A 88 -2.48 22.03 14.36
CA ARG A 88 -2.95 23.22 13.64
C ARG A 88 -4.40 23.07 13.19
N GLU A 89 -5.21 24.08 13.47
CA GLU A 89 -6.64 24.14 13.14
C GLU A 89 -6.86 23.94 11.62
N GLY A 90 -7.45 22.80 11.24
CA GLY A 90 -7.68 22.40 9.84
C GLY A 90 -6.69 21.38 9.26
N ALA A 91 -5.64 21.01 9.99
CA ALA A 91 -4.83 19.83 9.65
C ALA A 91 -5.57 18.57 10.12
N THR A 92 -5.85 17.61 9.22
CA THR A 92 -6.23 16.26 9.66
C THR A 92 -5.00 15.59 10.25
N PRO A 93 -5.00 15.22 11.54
CA PRO A 93 -3.85 14.59 12.17
C PRO A 93 -3.48 13.32 11.41
N TRP A 94 -2.21 13.17 11.04
CA TRP A 94 -1.76 11.90 10.44
C TRP A 94 -1.97 10.73 11.39
N ALA A 95 -2.00 10.99 12.70
CA ALA A 95 -2.39 10.03 13.72
C ALA A 95 -3.74 9.35 13.39
N ASP A 96 -4.75 10.09 12.93
CA ASP A 96 -6.07 9.54 12.61
C ASP A 96 -6.06 8.70 11.32
N ARG A 97 -5.13 8.97 10.41
CA ARG A 97 -4.97 8.22 9.15
C ARG A 97 -4.07 7.00 9.28
N LEU A 98 -3.11 7.04 10.21
CA LEU A 98 -2.18 5.95 10.50
C LEU A 98 -2.74 4.99 11.55
N ALA A 99 -3.78 5.38 12.28
CA ALA A 99 -4.52 4.48 13.12
C ALA A 99 -5.05 3.32 12.26
N ALA A 100 -4.64 2.10 12.61
CA ALA A 100 -5.25 0.92 12.04
C ALA A 100 -6.77 0.99 12.31
N PRO A 101 -7.62 0.63 11.34
CA PRO A 101 -9.06 0.59 11.59
C PRO A 101 -9.32 -0.32 12.79
N ILE A 102 -10.33 0.02 13.60
CA ILE A 102 -10.66 -0.71 14.84
C ILE A 102 -10.94 -2.21 14.55
N SER A 103 -11.34 -2.54 13.32
CA SER A 103 -11.54 -3.90 12.79
C SER A 103 -10.26 -4.60 12.29
N ALA A 104 -9.08 -4.01 12.45
CA ALA A 104 -7.81 -4.65 12.14
C ALA A 104 -7.19 -5.22 13.42
N THR A 105 -7.97 -6.00 14.18
CA THR A 105 -7.42 -6.73 15.31
C THR A 105 -6.46 -7.81 14.76
N PRO A 106 -5.30 -8.06 15.41
CA PRO A 106 -4.39 -9.12 14.98
C PRO A 106 -5.09 -10.47 14.82
N LEU A 107 -6.12 -10.72 15.63
CA LEU A 107 -6.95 -11.91 15.55
C LEU A 107 -7.77 -11.96 14.25
N GLU A 108 -8.44 -10.88 13.87
CA GLU A 108 -9.22 -10.83 12.61
C GLU A 108 -8.34 -11.03 11.38
N ILE A 109 -7.13 -10.46 11.39
CA ILE A 109 -6.14 -10.66 10.32
C ILE A 109 -5.72 -12.15 10.24
N LEU A 110 -5.47 -12.79 11.38
CA LEU A 110 -5.14 -14.21 11.43
C LEU A 110 -6.31 -15.10 11.00
N MET A 111 -7.54 -14.77 11.40
CA MET A 111 -8.74 -15.49 11.00
C MET A 111 -9.00 -15.39 9.50
N GLN A 112 -8.84 -14.20 8.91
CA GLN A 112 -8.94 -14.01 7.45
C GLN A 112 -7.88 -14.83 6.73
N ARG A 113 -6.63 -14.79 7.20
CA ARG A 113 -5.54 -15.57 6.61
C ARG A 113 -5.83 -17.07 6.67
N GLU A 114 -6.27 -17.57 7.81
CA GLU A 114 -6.60 -18.99 7.98
C GLU A 114 -7.80 -19.42 7.11
N ALA A 115 -8.79 -18.54 6.93
CA ALA A 115 -9.92 -18.79 6.02
C ALA A 115 -9.46 -18.91 4.55
N THR A 116 -8.55 -18.02 4.11
CA THR A 116 -7.95 -18.08 2.77
C THR A 116 -7.10 -19.32 2.59
N GLU A 117 -6.26 -19.68 3.57
CA GLU A 117 -5.45 -20.90 3.52
C GLU A 117 -6.32 -22.17 3.46
N ARG A 118 -7.46 -22.20 4.17
CA ARG A 118 -8.45 -23.27 4.06
C ARG A 118 -9.10 -23.33 2.67
N SER A 119 -9.50 -22.20 2.09
CA SER A 119 -10.06 -22.18 0.73
C SER A 119 -9.05 -22.63 -0.31
N ASP A 120 -7.78 -22.20 -0.17
CA ASP A 120 -6.71 -22.54 -1.09
C ASP A 120 -6.37 -24.04 -1.03
N SER A 121 -6.37 -24.62 0.17
CA SER A 121 -6.17 -26.07 0.36
C SER A 121 -7.31 -26.90 -0.26
N ALA A 122 -8.56 -26.42 -0.19
CA ALA A 122 -9.71 -27.08 -0.79
C ALA A 122 -9.65 -27.01 -2.33
N ILE A 123 -9.26 -25.86 -2.89
CA ILE A 123 -9.08 -25.67 -4.34
C ILE A 123 -7.90 -26.51 -4.85
N ALA A 124 -6.79 -26.58 -4.09
CA ALA A 124 -5.63 -27.40 -4.43
C ALA A 124 -5.94 -28.91 -4.40
N ALA A 125 -6.82 -29.35 -3.49
CA ALA A 125 -7.25 -30.74 -3.40
C ALA A 125 -8.19 -31.16 -4.55
N SER A 126 -8.93 -30.21 -5.14
CA SER A 126 -9.83 -30.44 -6.28
C SER A 126 -9.34 -29.71 -7.52
N TYR A 127 -8.22 -30.15 -8.10
CA TYR A 127 -7.69 -29.53 -9.31
C TYR A 127 -8.73 -29.57 -10.45
N SER A 128 -9.34 -28.41 -10.73
CA SER A 128 -10.19 -28.17 -11.90
C SER A 128 -9.57 -27.03 -12.71
N GLN A 129 -9.40 -27.26 -14.01
CA GLN A 129 -8.81 -26.27 -14.90
C GLN A 129 -9.61 -24.95 -14.91
N ALA A 130 -10.93 -25.01 -14.77
CA ALA A 130 -11.77 -23.81 -14.68
C ALA A 130 -11.58 -23.07 -13.36
N ALA A 131 -11.44 -23.78 -12.23
CA ALA A 131 -11.15 -23.18 -10.94
C ALA A 131 -9.77 -22.49 -10.94
N ALA A 132 -8.76 -23.12 -11.55
CA ALA A 132 -7.42 -22.54 -11.70
C ALA A 132 -7.43 -21.22 -12.49
N TYR A 133 -8.20 -21.13 -13.58
CA TYR A 133 -8.36 -19.87 -14.31
C TYR A 133 -9.11 -18.80 -13.50
N ASN A 134 -10.07 -19.19 -12.68
CA ASN A 134 -10.82 -18.26 -11.82
C ASN A 134 -9.91 -17.65 -10.73
N VAL A 135 -9.07 -18.48 -10.10
CA VAL A 135 -8.04 -18.02 -9.14
C VAL A 135 -7.01 -17.14 -9.84
N ALA A 136 -6.53 -17.54 -11.02
CA ALA A 136 -5.58 -16.73 -11.79
C ALA A 136 -6.18 -15.36 -12.16
N LEU A 137 -7.45 -15.28 -12.57
CA LEU A 137 -8.09 -14.00 -12.86
C LEU A 137 -8.25 -13.15 -11.60
N THR A 138 -8.61 -13.75 -10.46
CA THR A 138 -8.75 -13.04 -9.19
C THR A 138 -7.42 -12.41 -8.75
N ASN A 139 -6.32 -13.16 -8.87
CA ASN A 139 -4.97 -12.68 -8.53
C ASN A 139 -4.48 -11.54 -9.44
N PHE A 140 -5.02 -11.44 -10.66
CA PHE A 140 -4.73 -10.39 -11.62
C PHE A 140 -5.83 -9.31 -11.68
N ASN A 141 -6.70 -9.19 -10.67
CA ASN A 141 -7.80 -8.22 -10.63
C ASN A 141 -8.72 -8.26 -11.87
N ASN A 142 -8.94 -9.45 -12.43
CA ASN A 142 -9.67 -9.69 -13.68
C ASN A 142 -9.05 -9.04 -14.93
N ASP A 143 -7.78 -8.64 -14.88
CA ASP A 143 -7.06 -8.05 -16.02
C ASP A 143 -6.52 -9.14 -16.96
N ARG A 144 -7.33 -9.48 -17.98
CA ARG A 144 -6.99 -10.50 -18.98
C ARG A 144 -5.73 -10.15 -19.80
N PRO A 145 -5.53 -8.92 -20.28
CA PRO A 145 -4.27 -8.52 -20.92
C PRO A 145 -3.03 -8.82 -20.07
N SER A 146 -3.03 -8.43 -18.80
CA SER A 146 -1.90 -8.69 -17.89
C SER A 146 -1.67 -10.17 -17.66
N LEU A 147 -2.75 -10.97 -17.54
CA LEU A 147 -2.65 -12.42 -17.44
C LEU A 147 -2.07 -13.06 -18.71
N CYS A 148 -2.43 -12.56 -19.90
CA CYS A 148 -1.88 -13.03 -21.18
C CYS A 148 -0.37 -12.79 -21.27
N VAL A 149 0.09 -11.59 -20.86
CA VAL A 149 1.51 -11.25 -20.79
C VAL A 149 2.23 -12.17 -19.81
N HIS A 150 1.66 -12.39 -18.63
CA HIS A 150 2.24 -13.27 -17.62
C HIS A 150 2.36 -14.74 -18.08
N LEU A 151 1.35 -15.24 -18.79
CA LEU A 151 1.34 -16.61 -19.32
C LEU A 151 2.07 -16.76 -20.67
N LEU A 152 2.57 -15.67 -21.25
CA LEU A 152 3.18 -15.61 -22.58
C LEU A 152 2.28 -16.21 -23.67
N ILE A 153 0.99 -15.90 -23.63
CA ILE A 153 -0.01 -16.35 -24.60
C ILE A 153 -0.75 -15.17 -25.23
N THR A 154 -1.37 -15.40 -26.37
CA THR A 154 -2.27 -14.43 -26.99
C THR A 154 -3.65 -14.45 -26.32
N GLY A 155 -4.38 -13.33 -26.39
CA GLY A 155 -5.76 -13.24 -25.87
C GLY A 155 -6.69 -14.31 -26.43
N GLY A 156 -6.63 -14.57 -27.74
CA GLY A 156 -7.40 -15.65 -28.36
C GLY A 156 -7.06 -17.05 -27.83
N THR A 157 -5.80 -17.29 -27.44
CA THR A 157 -5.39 -18.55 -26.81
C THR A 157 -5.94 -18.66 -25.38
N LEU A 158 -5.94 -17.55 -24.63
CA LEU A 158 -6.54 -17.50 -23.30
C LEU A 158 -8.04 -17.80 -23.37
N ASP A 159 -8.78 -17.10 -24.24
CA ASP A 159 -10.21 -17.28 -24.41
C ASP A 159 -10.54 -18.72 -24.85
N HIS A 160 -9.79 -19.29 -25.79
CA HIS A 160 -9.98 -20.68 -26.22
C HIS A 160 -9.78 -21.68 -25.07
N ARG A 161 -8.72 -21.51 -24.27
CA ARG A 161 -8.43 -22.39 -23.12
C ARG A 161 -9.47 -22.25 -22.03
N MET A 162 -9.92 -21.04 -21.73
CA MET A 162 -10.98 -20.78 -20.76
C MET A 162 -12.30 -21.38 -21.22
N ASN A 163 -12.72 -21.15 -22.47
CA ASN A 163 -13.96 -21.72 -23.01
C ASN A 163 -13.94 -23.24 -22.98
N ARG A 164 -12.82 -23.87 -23.37
CA ARG A 164 -12.65 -25.32 -23.26
C ARG A 164 -12.77 -25.82 -21.82
N ALA A 165 -12.16 -25.12 -20.87
CA ALA A 165 -12.25 -25.48 -19.45
C ALA A 165 -13.70 -25.34 -18.92
N PHE A 166 -14.43 -24.31 -19.34
CA PHE A 166 -15.85 -24.14 -19.03
C PHE A 166 -16.71 -25.23 -19.66
N GLU A 167 -16.46 -25.59 -20.91
CA GLU A 167 -17.18 -26.68 -21.59
C GLU A 167 -16.96 -28.01 -20.89
N VAL A 168 -15.74 -28.31 -20.44
CA VAL A 168 -15.44 -29.51 -19.65
C VAL A 168 -16.24 -29.53 -18.36
N VAL A 169 -16.27 -28.43 -17.61
CA VAL A 169 -17.10 -28.33 -16.39
C VAL A 169 -18.59 -28.43 -16.68
N ARG A 170 -19.05 -27.86 -17.80
CA ARG A 170 -20.46 -27.90 -18.21
C ARG A 170 -20.89 -29.29 -18.68
N ALA A 171 -19.98 -30.05 -19.28
CA ALA A 171 -20.19 -31.41 -19.77
C ALA A 171 -19.94 -32.48 -18.70
N GLN A 172 -19.31 -32.13 -17.58
CA GLN A 172 -19.20 -33.02 -16.42
C GLN A 172 -20.59 -33.25 -15.84
N GLU A 173 -21.24 -34.34 -16.27
CA GLU A 173 -22.38 -34.89 -15.58
C GLU A 173 -21.98 -35.18 -14.13
N SER A 174 -22.81 -34.77 -13.18
CA SER A 174 -22.57 -35.07 -11.77
C SER A 174 -22.39 -36.58 -11.61
N LEU A 175 -21.23 -36.98 -11.09
CA LEU A 175 -20.87 -38.38 -10.78
C LEU A 175 -21.92 -39.06 -9.87
N PHE A 176 -22.77 -38.24 -9.24
CA PHE A 176 -23.81 -38.62 -8.30
C PHE A 176 -25.20 -38.34 -8.88
N HIS A 177 -25.47 -38.82 -10.10
CA HIS A 177 -26.82 -38.83 -10.68
C HIS A 177 -27.49 -37.45 -10.83
N GLY A 178 -26.73 -36.40 -11.13
CA GLY A 178 -27.28 -35.05 -11.35
C GLY A 178 -27.39 -34.18 -10.09
N HIS A 179 -26.88 -34.62 -8.94
CA HIS A 179 -26.80 -33.76 -7.75
C HIS A 179 -25.69 -32.72 -7.90
N ALA A 180 -26.04 -31.43 -7.83
CA ALA A 180 -25.10 -30.30 -7.92
C ALA A 180 -24.38 -30.01 -6.59
N VAL A 181 -24.93 -30.47 -5.46
CA VAL A 181 -24.39 -30.34 -4.11
C VAL A 181 -24.57 -31.67 -3.39
N ILE A 182 -23.51 -32.18 -2.76
CA ILE A 182 -23.51 -33.44 -2.03
C ILE A 182 -23.73 -33.12 -0.55
N ASP A 183 -24.77 -33.69 0.05
CA ASP A 183 -25.00 -33.60 1.50
C ASP A 183 -23.96 -34.43 2.27
N ARG A 184 -23.65 -34.07 3.51
CA ARG A 184 -22.68 -34.79 4.36
C ARG A 184 -23.05 -36.25 4.57
N ASP A 185 -24.33 -36.59 4.52
CA ASP A 185 -24.84 -37.95 4.70
C ASP A 185 -25.05 -38.69 3.37
N PHE A 186 -24.46 -38.19 2.27
CA PHE A 186 -24.63 -38.81 0.95
C PHE A 186 -24.06 -40.23 0.90
N THR A 187 -24.93 -41.19 0.60
CA THR A 187 -24.55 -42.56 0.24
C THR A 187 -24.81 -42.80 -1.24
N PRO A 188 -23.79 -43.17 -2.05
CA PRO A 188 -24.00 -43.47 -3.45
C PRO A 188 -24.95 -44.67 -3.61
N LEU A 189 -25.81 -44.62 -4.62
CA LEU A 189 -26.65 -45.75 -4.98
C LEU A 189 -25.75 -46.93 -5.40
N ALA A 190 -26.14 -48.14 -5.02
CA ALA A 190 -25.43 -49.35 -5.44
C ALA A 190 -25.38 -49.42 -6.98
N GLY A 191 -24.18 -49.67 -7.53
CA GLY A 191 -23.96 -49.66 -8.97
C GLY A 191 -24.87 -50.65 -9.70
N GLN A 192 -25.58 -50.18 -10.72
CA GLN A 192 -26.31 -51.03 -11.64
C GLN A 192 -25.41 -51.39 -12.82
N HIS A 193 -25.28 -52.69 -13.12
CA HIS A 193 -24.60 -53.13 -14.35
C HIS A 193 -25.36 -52.57 -15.56
N ARG A 194 -24.78 -51.56 -16.22
CA ARG A 194 -25.25 -51.15 -17.54
C ARG A 194 -24.84 -52.24 -18.52
N VAL A 195 -25.83 -52.95 -19.08
CA VAL A 195 -25.58 -53.87 -20.20
C VAL A 195 -25.14 -53.00 -21.38
N PRO A 196 -23.95 -53.23 -21.98
CA PRO A 196 -23.54 -52.45 -23.15
C PRO A 196 -24.56 -52.66 -24.26
N ILE A 197 -25.04 -51.56 -24.85
CA ILE A 197 -25.90 -51.61 -26.03
C ILE A 197 -25.07 -52.25 -27.15
N ALA A 198 -25.41 -53.47 -27.54
CA ALA A 198 -24.83 -54.11 -28.71
C ALA A 198 -25.21 -53.28 -29.94
N VAL A 199 -24.21 -52.71 -30.61
CA VAL A 199 -24.38 -52.08 -31.92
C VAL A 199 -24.78 -53.19 -32.89
N VAL A 200 -26.06 -53.28 -33.23
CA VAL A 200 -26.54 -54.18 -34.28
C VAL A 200 -26.06 -53.60 -35.62
N HIS A 201 -25.03 -54.21 -36.18
CA HIS A 201 -24.67 -54.01 -37.58
C HIS A 201 -25.81 -54.56 -38.44
N LEU A 202 -26.64 -53.67 -38.99
CA LEU A 202 -27.56 -54.02 -40.08
C LEU A 202 -26.74 -54.05 -41.37
N GLU A 203 -26.31 -55.25 -41.76
CA GLU A 203 -26.00 -55.53 -43.17
C GLU A 203 -27.32 -55.54 -43.95
N SER A 204 -27.45 -54.66 -44.94
CA SER A 204 -28.46 -54.82 -45.96
C SER A 204 -27.91 -54.37 -47.30
N GLY A 205 -27.48 -55.36 -48.09
CA GLY A 205 -27.27 -55.23 -49.52
C GLY A 205 -28.58 -55.03 -50.29
N GLN A 206 -28.47 -54.21 -51.35
CA GLN A 206 -29.16 -54.20 -52.65
C GLN A 206 -30.55 -54.88 -52.79
N ALA A 207 -31.55 -54.12 -53.28
CA ALA A 207 -32.32 -54.43 -54.50
C ALA A 207 -33.37 -53.35 -54.85
N GLU A 208 -33.29 -52.90 -56.11
CA GLU A 208 -34.34 -52.58 -57.09
C GLU A 208 -35.61 -51.77 -56.71
N LEU A 209 -35.78 -50.63 -57.39
CA LEU A 209 -37.07 -49.98 -57.63
C LEU A 209 -37.50 -50.30 -59.06
N GLN A 210 -38.54 -51.14 -59.20
CA GLN A 210 -39.42 -51.15 -60.37
C GLN A 210 -40.60 -50.23 -60.08
N PHE A 211 -40.83 -49.25 -60.97
CA PHE A 211 -42.09 -49.00 -61.66
C PHE A 211 -41.81 -48.17 -62.91
#